data_AF-A0A9D7BBV6-F1
#
_entry.id   AF-A0A9D7BBV6-F1
#
_cell.length_a   1.000
_cell.length_b   1.000
_cell.length_c   1.000
_cell.angle_alpha   90.00
_cell.angle_beta   90.00
_cell.angle_gamma   90.00
#
_symmetry.space_group_name_H-M   'P 1'
#
loop_
_entity.id
_entity.type
_entity.pdbx_description
1 polymer ?
#
loop_
_entity_poly.entity_id
_entity_poly.type
_entity_poly.pdbx_seq_one_letter_code
_entity_poly.pdbx_strand_id
1 'polypeptide(L)'
;MNTSTTPGERSALAFEREYLAWYTRVNDEVGTAFDPSALVALARAQYPHLPQVADAFGRLTAIWHHTALYSHFLSYRTRTAHWRFLCSFPLQHPLLGRLQVDLVHDPQHAGRPAIGGVEYLDRVLGRLPHDDGRTTLVHLCRKHARA
;
A
#
# COMPACT_ATOMS: atom_id res chain seq x y z
N MET A 1 41.92 10.36 -30.56
CA MET A 1 41.36 10.45 -29.20
C MET A 1 40.56 9.18 -28.97
N ASN A 2 41.11 8.22 -28.23
CA ASN A 2 40.46 6.93 -27.93
C ASN A 2 40.19 6.92 -26.42
N THR A 3 38.91 6.98 -26.03
CA THR A 3 38.47 6.82 -24.64
C THR A 3 38.37 5.33 -24.34
N SER A 4 39.48 4.73 -23.91
CA SER A 4 39.52 3.35 -23.42
C SER A 4 38.87 3.27 -22.04
N THR A 5 37.61 2.86 -21.97
CA THR A 5 36.92 2.54 -20.72
C THR A 5 37.53 1.28 -20.11
N THR A 6 38.12 1.43 -18.92
CA THR A 6 38.84 0.40 -18.17
C THR A 6 37.94 -0.81 -17.84
N PRO A 7 38.47 -2.05 -17.84
CA PRO A 7 37.67 -3.27 -17.60
C PRO A 7 36.90 -3.32 -16.26
N GLY A 8 37.29 -2.51 -15.27
CA GLY A 8 36.68 -2.48 -13.93
C GLY A 8 35.34 -1.73 -13.83
N GLU A 9 35.05 -0.77 -14.72
CA GLU A 9 33.79 0.00 -14.64
C GLU A 9 32.61 -0.75 -15.26
N ARG A 10 32.88 -1.64 -16.22
CA ARG A 10 31.88 -2.56 -16.80
C ARG A 10 31.43 -3.64 -15.81
N SER A 11 32.19 -3.94 -14.75
CA SER A 11 31.81 -4.94 -13.74
C SER A 11 30.94 -4.36 -12.63
N ALA A 12 31.13 -3.10 -12.25
CA ALA A 12 30.37 -2.46 -11.18
C ALA A 12 28.89 -2.24 -11.55
N LEU A 13 28.62 -1.69 -12.75
CA LEU A 13 27.24 -1.48 -13.23
C LEU A 13 26.50 -2.80 -13.51
N ALA A 14 27.21 -3.82 -13.98
CA ALA A 14 26.64 -5.15 -14.16
C ALA A 14 26.29 -5.80 -12.82
N PHE A 15 27.20 -5.73 -11.85
CA PHE A 15 26.98 -6.20 -10.49
C PHE A 15 25.83 -5.45 -9.81
N GLU A 16 25.76 -4.13 -9.91
CA GLU A 16 24.67 -3.32 -9.35
C GLU A 16 23.32 -3.71 -9.94
N ARG A 17 23.24 -3.91 -11.26
CA ARG A 17 22.02 -4.39 -11.92
C ARG A 17 21.61 -5.78 -11.47
N GLU A 18 22.56 -6.71 -11.36
CA GLU A 18 22.29 -8.08 -10.88
C GLU A 18 21.87 -8.10 -9.41
N TYR A 19 22.53 -7.29 -8.57
CA TYR A 19 22.18 -7.10 -7.17
C TYR A 19 20.78 -6.51 -7.02
N LEU A 20 20.44 -5.45 -7.75
CA LEU A 20 19.10 -4.85 -7.74
C LEU A 20 18.05 -5.84 -8.27
N ALA A 21 18.34 -6.60 -9.32
CA ALA A 21 17.42 -7.61 -9.85
C ALA A 21 17.20 -8.78 -8.86
N TRP A 22 18.22 -9.17 -8.10
CA TRP A 22 18.07 -10.13 -7.01
C TRP A 22 17.29 -9.53 -5.83
N TYR A 23 17.66 -8.33 -5.38
CA TYR A 23 17.05 -7.64 -4.23
C TYR A 23 15.56 -7.37 -4.46
N THR A 24 15.20 -6.83 -5.63
CA THR A 24 13.80 -6.60 -6.03
C THR A 24 13.03 -7.91 -6.06
N ARG A 25 13.60 -8.97 -6.67
CA ARG A 25 12.95 -10.29 -6.73
C ARG A 25 12.74 -10.92 -5.35
N VAL A 26 13.71 -10.81 -4.44
CA VAL A 26 13.58 -11.34 -3.07
C VAL A 26 12.55 -10.52 -2.27
N ASN A 27 12.58 -9.19 -2.33
CA ASN A 27 11.59 -8.36 -1.64
C ASN A 27 10.17 -8.52 -2.23
N ASP A 28 10.05 -8.72 -3.54
CA ASP A 28 8.78 -9.01 -4.21
C ASP A 28 8.20 -10.38 -3.79
N GLU A 29 9.05 -11.30 -3.33
CA GLU A 29 8.65 -12.64 -2.89
C GLU A 29 8.16 -12.66 -1.44
N VAL A 30 8.89 -12.04 -0.51
CA VAL A 30 8.61 -12.20 0.94
C VAL A 30 7.85 -11.01 1.54
N GLY A 31 7.98 -9.82 0.97
CA GLY A 31 7.53 -8.58 1.59
C GLY A 31 8.32 -8.24 2.87
N THR A 32 8.18 -7.00 3.33
CA THR A 32 8.70 -6.55 4.63
C THR A 32 7.63 -6.71 5.69
N ALA A 33 7.96 -7.31 6.83
CA ALA A 33 7.02 -7.45 7.94
C ALA A 33 6.39 -6.11 8.34
N PHE A 34 5.08 -6.11 8.59
CA PHE A 34 4.31 -4.91 8.89
C PHE A 34 3.38 -5.14 10.08
N ASP A 35 3.33 -4.16 10.99
CA ASP A 35 2.38 -4.12 12.09
C ASP A 35 1.17 -3.26 11.72
N PRO A 36 -0.03 -3.85 11.51
CA PRO A 36 -1.21 -3.11 11.11
C PRO A 36 -1.96 -2.46 12.29
N SER A 37 -1.51 -2.64 13.53
CA SER A 37 -2.29 -2.30 14.74
C SER A 37 -2.79 -0.85 14.76
N ALA A 38 -1.95 0.10 14.36
CA ALA A 38 -2.33 1.51 14.27
C ALA A 38 -3.45 1.75 13.25
N LEU A 39 -3.36 1.14 12.06
CA LEU A 39 -4.38 1.26 11.01
C LEU A 39 -5.69 0.57 11.40
N VAL A 40 -5.61 -0.57 12.09
CA VAL A 40 -6.78 -1.27 12.65
C VAL A 40 -7.51 -0.39 13.66
N ALA A 41 -6.78 0.23 14.60
CA ALA A 41 -7.36 1.12 15.60
C ALA A 41 -8.05 2.34 14.94
N LEU A 42 -7.40 2.96 13.97
CA LEU A 42 -7.97 4.09 13.21
C LEU A 42 -9.22 3.69 12.43
N ALA A 43 -9.19 2.54 11.77
CA ALA A 43 -10.34 2.01 11.04
C ALA A 43 -11.54 1.77 11.97
N ARG A 44 -11.32 1.18 13.15
CA ARG A 44 -12.38 0.98 14.15
C ARG A 44 -12.96 2.30 14.65
N ALA A 45 -12.11 3.31 14.85
CA ALA A 45 -12.53 4.62 15.34
C ALA A 45 -13.29 5.44 14.29
N GLN A 46 -12.82 5.46 13.03
CA GLN A 46 -13.38 6.31 11.97
C GLN A 46 -14.49 5.62 11.18
N TYR A 47 -14.48 4.29 11.13
CA TYR A 47 -15.46 3.48 10.40
C TYR A 47 -16.10 2.41 11.30
N PRO A 48 -16.70 2.78 12.45
CA PRO A 48 -17.26 1.81 13.40
C PRO A 48 -18.43 0.99 12.82
N HIS A 49 -19.08 1.50 11.77
CA HIS A 49 -20.18 0.85 11.07
C HIS A 49 -19.72 -0.12 9.96
N LEU A 50 -18.40 -0.21 9.71
CA LEU A 50 -17.80 -1.09 8.70
C LEU A 50 -16.67 -1.94 9.33
N PRO A 51 -16.99 -2.88 10.25
CA PRO A 51 -15.98 -3.70 10.93
C PRO A 51 -15.07 -4.46 9.96
N GLN A 52 -15.59 -4.82 8.77
CA GLN A 52 -14.82 -5.49 7.72
C GLN A 52 -13.61 -4.69 7.23
N VAL A 53 -13.61 -3.36 7.38
CA VAL A 53 -12.47 -2.50 7.02
C VAL A 53 -11.32 -2.71 8.01
N ALA A 54 -11.63 -2.72 9.32
CA ALA A 54 -10.65 -3.02 10.35
C ALA A 54 -10.12 -4.45 10.22
N ASP A 55 -10.99 -5.42 9.88
CA ASP A 55 -10.58 -6.80 9.62
C ASP A 55 -9.64 -6.88 8.40
N ALA A 56 -9.90 -6.08 7.35
CA ALA A 56 -9.03 -6.01 6.17
C ALA A 56 -7.64 -5.46 6.52
N PHE A 57 -7.56 -4.41 7.33
CA PHE A 57 -6.28 -3.93 7.85
C PHE A 57 -5.59 -4.97 8.74
N GLY A 58 -6.34 -5.69 9.58
CA GLY A 58 -5.78 -6.69 10.49
C GLY A 58 -5.12 -7.88 9.80
N ARG A 59 -5.37 -8.07 8.49
CA ARG A 59 -4.71 -9.09 7.67
C ARG A 59 -3.41 -8.63 7.03
N LEU A 60 -3.08 -7.34 7.10
CA LEU A 60 -1.86 -6.81 6.49
C LEU A 60 -0.67 -7.13 7.41
N THR A 61 0.03 -8.22 7.10
CA THR A 61 1.21 -8.65 7.86
C THR A 61 2.53 -8.31 7.15
N ALA A 62 2.46 -7.85 5.90
CA ALA A 62 3.62 -7.41 5.14
C ALA A 62 3.30 -6.27 4.16
N ILE A 63 4.34 -5.52 3.80
CA ILE A 63 4.38 -4.52 2.74
C ILE A 63 5.29 -5.05 1.63
N TRP A 64 4.81 -5.09 0.39
CA TRP A 64 5.60 -5.56 -0.75
C TRP A 64 6.35 -4.45 -1.46
N HIS A 65 5.76 -3.27 -1.54
CA HIS A 65 6.43 -2.12 -2.15
C HIS A 65 6.06 -0.85 -1.41
N HIS A 66 7.08 -0.05 -1.08
CA HIS A 66 6.93 1.19 -0.34
C HIS A 66 7.71 2.30 -1.03
N THR A 67 7.06 3.44 -1.25
CA THR A 67 7.68 4.69 -1.65
C THR A 67 7.33 5.77 -0.64
N ALA A 68 7.96 6.93 -0.76
CA ALA A 68 7.61 8.10 0.05
C ALA A 68 6.12 8.49 -0.05
N LEU A 69 5.44 8.08 -1.12
CA LEU A 69 4.07 8.48 -1.47
C LEU A 69 3.05 7.32 -1.43
N TYR A 70 3.49 6.06 -1.41
CA TYR A 70 2.57 4.92 -1.51
C TYR A 70 3.10 3.66 -0.83
N SER A 71 2.21 2.90 -0.18
CA SER A 71 2.47 1.54 0.33
C SER A 71 1.56 0.52 -0.33
N HIS A 72 2.13 -0.53 -0.92
CA HIS A 72 1.44 -1.69 -1.45
C HIS A 72 1.47 -2.85 -0.46
N PHE A 73 0.30 -3.40 -0.14
CA PHE A 73 0.15 -4.48 0.85
C PHE A 73 -0.16 -5.83 0.22
N LEU A 74 -0.11 -5.92 -1.10
CA LEU A 74 -0.36 -7.16 -1.82
C LEU A 74 0.84 -7.50 -2.71
N SER A 75 1.16 -8.79 -2.79
CA SER A 75 2.29 -9.29 -3.56
C SER A 75 2.16 -9.01 -5.05
N TYR A 76 3.28 -8.68 -5.70
CA TYR A 76 3.33 -8.49 -7.14
C TYR A 76 2.96 -9.77 -7.92
N ARG A 77 3.18 -10.96 -7.34
CA ARG A 77 2.81 -12.25 -7.96
C ARG A 77 1.31 -12.45 -8.11
N THR A 78 0.53 -11.79 -7.26
CA THR A 78 -0.92 -11.95 -7.20
C THR A 78 -1.64 -10.76 -7.84
N ARG A 79 -0.87 -9.75 -8.27
CA ARG A 79 -1.32 -8.40 -8.63
C ARG A 79 -2.11 -8.25 -9.92
N THR A 80 -2.13 -9.23 -10.82
CA THR A 80 -2.48 -8.92 -12.22
C THR A 80 -3.61 -9.75 -12.84
N ALA A 81 -3.98 -10.92 -12.32
CA ALA A 81 -4.98 -11.75 -13.01
C ALA A 81 -6.39 -11.71 -12.39
N HIS A 82 -6.53 -11.43 -11.10
CA HIS A 82 -7.80 -11.73 -10.40
C HIS A 82 -8.28 -10.67 -9.41
N TRP A 83 -7.57 -9.56 -9.26
CA TRP A 83 -8.02 -8.49 -8.38
C TRP A 83 -9.01 -7.59 -9.08
N ARG A 84 -10.08 -7.25 -8.35
CA ARG A 84 -11.04 -6.26 -8.81
C ARG A 84 -11.05 -5.10 -7.83
N PHE A 85 -10.70 -3.91 -8.30
CA PHE A 85 -10.88 -2.69 -7.53
C PHE A 85 -12.34 -2.55 -7.09
N LEU A 86 -12.56 -2.24 -5.81
CA LEU A 86 -13.89 -2.03 -5.26
C LEU A 86 -14.14 -0.54 -5.07
N CYS A 87 -13.29 0.13 -4.29
CA CYS A 87 -13.36 1.56 -4.03
C CYS A 87 -12.06 2.07 -3.39
N SER A 88 -11.95 3.38 -3.28
CA SER A 88 -10.99 4.03 -2.39
C SER A 88 -11.74 4.83 -1.34
N PHE A 89 -11.22 4.88 -0.12
CA PHE A 89 -11.78 5.67 0.97
C PHE A 89 -10.68 6.38 1.77
N PRO A 90 -10.96 7.54 2.37
CA PRO A 90 -9.98 8.27 3.16
C PRO A 90 -9.75 7.60 4.53
N LEU A 91 -8.57 7.74 5.11
CA LEU A 91 -8.32 7.41 6.52
C LEU A 91 -7.43 8.50 7.10
N GLN A 92 -7.88 9.14 8.19
CA GLN A 92 -7.06 10.16 8.83
C GLN A 92 -6.03 9.51 9.75
N HIS A 93 -4.75 9.77 9.54
CA HIS A 93 -3.69 9.28 10.40
C HIS A 93 -3.00 10.46 11.12
N PRO A 94 -2.85 10.41 12.45
CA PRO A 94 -2.36 11.55 13.23
C PRO A 94 -0.96 12.02 12.81
N LEU A 95 -0.08 11.08 12.41
CA LEU A 95 1.29 11.40 12.00
C LEU A 95 1.48 11.54 10.48
N LEU A 96 0.57 10.97 9.68
CA LEU A 96 0.77 10.81 8.24
C LEU A 96 -0.22 11.66 7.43
N GLY A 97 -1.12 12.37 8.12
CA GLY A 97 -2.19 13.14 7.50
C GLY A 97 -3.26 12.24 6.89
N ARG A 98 -3.93 12.75 5.86
CA ARG A 98 -4.93 12.02 5.10
C ARG A 98 -4.28 10.94 4.24
N LEU A 99 -4.72 9.71 4.48
CA LEU A 99 -4.43 8.55 3.67
C LEU A 99 -5.59 8.31 2.70
N GLN A 100 -5.29 7.88 1.48
CA GLN A 100 -6.28 7.31 0.56
C GLN A 100 -6.03 5.81 0.49
N VAL A 101 -7.03 5.02 0.87
CA VAL A 101 -6.92 3.57 1.04
C VAL A 101 -7.68 2.88 -0.08
N ASP A 102 -7.02 1.97 -0.79
CA ASP A 102 -7.63 1.19 -1.86
C ASP A 102 -8.16 -0.14 -1.34
N LEU A 103 -9.45 -0.39 -1.56
CA LEU A 103 -10.09 -1.66 -1.27
C LEU A 103 -10.25 -2.45 -2.57
N VAL A 104 -9.79 -3.69 -2.55
CA VAL A 104 -9.87 -4.62 -3.69
C VAL A 104 -10.56 -5.90 -3.27
N HIS A 105 -11.13 -6.61 -4.24
CA HIS A 105 -11.52 -8.00 -4.07
C HIS A 105 -10.33 -8.88 -4.42
N ASP A 106 -9.84 -9.63 -3.44
CA ASP A 106 -8.77 -10.61 -3.62
C ASP A 106 -9.34 -12.03 -3.52
N PRO A 107 -9.34 -12.82 -4.62
CA PRO A 107 -9.85 -14.18 -4.59
C PRO A 107 -9.03 -15.12 -3.71
N GLN A 108 -7.77 -14.78 -3.38
CA GLN A 108 -6.97 -15.56 -2.44
C GLN A 108 -7.47 -15.46 -1.00
N HIS A 109 -8.21 -14.41 -0.68
CA HIS A 109 -8.79 -14.17 0.64
C HIS A 109 -10.26 -14.61 0.73
N ALA A 110 -10.61 -15.73 0.09
CA ALA A 110 -11.95 -16.35 0.15
C ALA A 110 -13.10 -15.37 -0.17
N GLY A 111 -12.89 -14.46 -1.11
CA GLY A 111 -13.87 -13.46 -1.53
C GLY A 111 -14.08 -12.28 -0.56
N ARG A 112 -13.25 -12.16 0.48
CA ARG A 112 -13.29 -11.01 1.39
C ARG A 112 -12.55 -9.81 0.77
N PRO A 113 -12.99 -8.58 1.02
CA PRO A 113 -12.25 -7.39 0.62
C PRO A 113 -10.84 -7.37 1.25
N ALA A 114 -9.85 -6.88 0.53
CA ALA A 114 -8.48 -6.72 0.96
C ALA A 114 -8.02 -5.26 0.73
N ILE A 115 -7.05 -4.80 1.51
CA ILE A 115 -6.43 -3.49 1.29
C ILE A 115 -5.35 -3.66 0.22
N GLY A 116 -5.55 -3.04 -0.94
CA GLY A 116 -4.59 -3.10 -2.05
C GLY A 116 -3.36 -2.23 -1.79
N GLY A 117 -3.60 -1.04 -1.25
CA GLY A 117 -2.55 -0.09 -0.96
C GLY A 117 -3.07 1.15 -0.25
N VAL A 118 -2.13 1.99 0.14
CA VAL A 118 -2.36 3.26 0.81
C VAL A 118 -1.50 4.32 0.16
N GLU A 119 -2.13 5.38 -0.33
CA GLU A 119 -1.48 6.59 -0.80
C GLU A 119 -1.44 7.63 0.33
N TYR A 120 -0.28 8.25 0.54
CA TYR A 120 -0.08 9.32 1.50
C TYR A 120 -0.54 10.66 0.90
N LEU A 121 -1.86 10.83 0.76
CA LEU A 121 -2.45 11.90 -0.04
C LEU A 121 -1.98 13.31 0.37
N ASP A 122 -1.83 13.59 1.67
CA ASP A 122 -1.31 14.90 2.11
C ASP A 122 0.13 15.12 1.63
N ARG A 123 0.98 14.09 1.63
CA ARG A 123 2.34 14.19 1.08
C ARG A 123 2.33 14.38 -0.42
N VAL A 124 1.49 13.65 -1.15
CA VAL A 124 1.29 13.81 -2.61
C VAL A 124 0.89 15.25 -2.94
N LEU A 125 0.04 15.85 -2.11
CA LEU A 125 -0.45 17.21 -2.29
C LEU A 125 0.46 18.29 -1.68
N GLY A 126 1.62 17.92 -1.11
CA GLY A 126 2.53 18.86 -0.46
C GLY A 126 1.95 19.53 0.80
N ARG A 127 0.97 18.90 1.45
CA ARG A 127 0.32 19.38 2.67
C ARG A 127 1.03 18.80 3.89
N LEU A 128 1.28 19.64 4.89
CA LEU A 128 1.72 19.16 6.19
C LEU A 128 0.56 18.43 6.89
N PRO A 129 0.83 17.42 7.74
CA PRO A 129 -0.21 16.78 8.52
C PRO A 129 -0.97 17.83 9.32
N HIS A 130 -2.29 17.93 9.10
CA HIS A 130 -3.14 18.83 9.87
C HIS A 130 -3.23 18.32 11.31
N ASP A 131 -2.67 19.08 12.24
CA ASP A 131 -3.00 19.02 13.66
C ASP A 131 -4.37 19.71 13.78
N ASP A 132 -5.48 18.96 13.86
CA ASP A 132 -6.80 19.47 14.29
C ASP A 132 -7.87 18.36 14.26
N GLY A 133 -8.31 17.92 15.45
CA GLY A 133 -9.26 16.84 15.69
C GLY A 133 -10.71 17.07 15.25
N ARG A 134 -10.97 17.33 13.97
CA ARG A 134 -12.33 17.35 13.39
C ARG A 134 -12.39 16.65 12.03
N THR A 135 -12.92 15.43 12.02
CA THR A 135 -13.13 14.64 10.80
C THR A 135 -14.36 15.11 10.03
N THR A 136 -14.15 15.64 8.82
CA THR A 136 -15.17 15.87 7.80
C THR A 136 -15.65 14.53 7.22
N LEU A 137 -16.94 14.25 7.36
CA LEU A 137 -17.63 13.13 6.72
C LEU A 137 -17.63 13.32 5.20
N VAL A 138 -17.07 12.37 4.44
CA VAL A 138 -17.35 12.25 3.00
C VAL A 138 -17.84 10.84 2.68
N HIS A 139 -19.03 10.83 2.10
CA HIS A 139 -19.84 9.72 1.60
C HIS A 139 -19.10 8.92 0.52
N LEU A 140 -18.92 7.59 0.69
CA LEU A 140 -18.74 6.64 -0.43
C LEU A 140 -18.67 5.19 0.05
N CYS A 141 -19.82 4.51 0.01
CA CYS A 141 -19.99 3.12 -0.47
C CYS A 141 -21.44 2.66 -0.27
N ARG A 142 -22.33 3.02 -1.21
CA ARG A 142 -23.56 2.27 -1.48
C ARG A 142 -23.53 1.83 -2.93
N LYS A 143 -23.08 0.59 -3.16
CA LYS A 143 -23.55 -0.31 -4.23
C LYS A 143 -22.73 -1.61 -4.11
N HIS A 144 -23.30 -2.58 -3.40
CA HIS A 144 -23.26 -4.03 -3.68
C HIS A 144 -23.68 -4.79 -2.41
N ALA A 145 -24.99 -4.75 -2.13
CA ALA A 145 -25.64 -5.68 -1.23
C ALA A 145 -27.06 -5.93 -1.77
N ARG A 146 -27.15 -6.58 -2.93
CA ARG A 146 -28.34 -7.30 -3.41
C ARG A 146 -27.90 -8.37 -4.39
N ALA A 147 -27.87 -9.61 -3.91
CA ALA A 147 -28.47 -10.79 -4.52
C ALA A 147 -28.59 -11.83 -3.40
#